data_AF-A0A1F6EXG9-F1
#
_entry.id   AF-A0A1F6EXG9-F1
#
_cell.length_a   1.000
_cell.length_b   1.000
_cell.length_c   1.000
_cell.angle_alpha   90.00
_cell.angle_beta   90.00
_cell.angle_gamma   90.00
#
_symmetry.space_group_name_H-M   'P 1'
#
loop_
_entity.id
_entity.type
_entity.pdbx_description
1 polymer ?
#
loop_
_entity_poly.entity_id
_entity_poly.type
_entity_poly.pdbx_seq_one_letter_code
_entity_poly.pdbx_strand_id
1 'polypeptide(L)' 'MSTSRTKTSEGKFVAKRFDTKVSTIEKTYGIDLGVNGNMKLGNYLKQKGYPSLSKLLKG' A
#
# COMPACT_ATOMS: atom_id res chain seq x y z
N MET A 1 12.86 -15.49 4.06
CA MET A 1 13.17 -14.08 4.32
C MET A 1 11.94 -13.41 4.90
N SER A 2 11.99 -13.02 6.18
CA SER A 2 10.88 -12.35 6.85
C SER A 2 10.85 -10.88 6.43
N THR A 3 9.82 -10.46 5.68
CA THR A 3 9.66 -9.07 5.24
C THR A 3 9.26 -8.20 6.44
N SER A 4 10.23 -7.82 7.27
CA SER A 4 10.03 -6.98 8.45
C SER A 4 9.51 -5.61 8.03
N ARG A 5 8.21 -5.38 8.22
CA ARG A 5 7.59 -4.05 8.07
C ARG A 5 8.22 -3.12 9.11
N THR A 6 8.83 -2.01 8.65
CA THR A 6 9.35 -0.96 9.53
C THR A 6 8.23 -0.45 10.44
N LYS A 7 8.45 -0.53 11.75
CA LYS A 7 7.58 0.09 12.76
C LYS A 7 8.09 1.51 13.04
N THR A 8 7.19 2.45 13.27
CA THR A 8 7.53 3.76 13.82
C THR A 8 8.04 3.58 15.25
N SER A 9 8.68 4.61 15.80
CA SER A 9 9.15 4.66 17.19
C SER A 9 8.03 4.35 18.20
N GLU A 10 6.77 4.56 17.83
CA GLU A 10 5.56 4.26 18.60
C GLU A 10 5.04 2.81 18.43
N GLY A 11 5.75 1.94 17.69
CA GLY A 11 5.34 0.55 17.47
C GLY A 11 4.23 0.36 16.41
N LYS A 12 3.76 1.44 15.77
CA LYS A 12 2.78 1.38 14.66
C LYS A 12 3.48 0.98 13.36
N PHE A 13 2.82 0.22 12.50
CA PHE A 13 3.34 -0.03 11.16
C PHE A 13 3.44 1.29 10.39
N VAL A 14 4.59 1.57 9.77
CA VAL A 14 4.76 2.79 8.97
C VAL A 14 3.70 2.78 7.86
N ALA A 15 2.80 3.77 7.89
CA ALA A 15 1.83 3.96 6.82
C ALA A 15 2.58 4.19 5.51
N LYS A 16 2.30 3.39 4.49
CA LYS A 16 2.79 3.68 3.14
C LYS A 16 2.25 5.06 2.74
N ARG A 17 3.14 5.93 2.28
CA ARG A 17 2.79 7.31 1.91
C ARG A 17 1.74 7.32 0.80
N PHE A 18 0.83 8.29 0.84
CA PHE A 18 -0.28 8.44 -0.11
C PHE A 18 0.22 8.59 -1.56
N ASP A 19 1.41 9.17 -1.74
CA ASP A 19 2.14 9.36 -2.99
C ASP A 19 2.89 8.11 -3.50
N THR A 20 2.90 7.00 -2.75
CA THR A 20 3.54 5.76 -3.20
C THR A 20 2.91 5.28 -4.51
N LYS A 21 3.71 4.92 -5.51
CA LYS A 21 3.20 4.35 -6.77
C LYS A 21 2.60 2.97 -6.55
N VAL A 22 1.51 2.66 -7.25
CA VAL A 22 0.86 1.34 -7.20
C VAL A 22 1.84 0.24 -7.62
N SER A 23 2.67 0.47 -8.64
CA SER A 23 3.73 -0.48 -9.04
C SER A 23 4.69 -0.86 -7.90
N THR A 24 5.01 0.06 -7.00
CA THR A 24 5.83 -0.23 -5.83
C THR A 24 5.08 -1.10 -4.83
N ILE A 25 3.77 -0.90 -4.68
CA ILE A 25 2.91 -1.69 -3.79
C ILE A 25 2.77 -3.12 -4.32
N GLU A 26 2.50 -3.27 -5.61
CA GLU A 26 2.43 -4.56 -6.29
C GLU A 26 3.73 -5.35 -6.09
N LYS A 27 4.88 -4.71 -6.32
CA LYS A 27 6.20 -5.32 -6.05
C LYS A 27 6.46 -5.64 -4.58
N THR A 28 6.03 -4.77 -3.66
CA THR A 28 6.27 -4.95 -2.21
C THR A 28 5.42 -6.09 -1.65
N TYR A 29 4.19 -6.22 -2.12
CA TYR A 29 3.20 -7.15 -1.58
C TYR A 29 2.96 -8.39 -2.45
N GLY A 30 3.54 -8.43 -3.66
CA GLY A 30 3.30 -9.51 -4.62
C GLY A 30 1.85 -9.61 -5.07
N ILE A 31 1.12 -8.48 -5.06
CA ILE A 31 -0.28 -8.41 -5.51
C ILE A 31 -0.33 -7.75 -6.89
N ASP A 32 -1.30 -8.15 -7.71
CA ASP A 32 -1.63 -7.45 -8.94
C ASP A 32 -2.92 -6.65 -8.69
N LEU A 33 -2.84 -5.32 -8.82
CA LEU A 33 -3.98 -4.43 -8.62
C LEU A 33 -4.70 -4.09 -9.93
N GLY A 34 -4.16 -4.54 -11.07
CA GLY A 34 -4.72 -4.32 -12.40
C GLY A 34 -4.84 -2.85 -12.81
N VAL A 35 -4.07 -1.96 -12.17
CA VAL A 35 -4.11 -0.52 -12.44
C VAL A 35 -2.78 -0.01 -12.95
N ASN A 36 -2.81 1.18 -13.55
CA ASN A 36 -1.59 1.81 -14.06
C ASN A 36 -0.56 1.95 -12.92
N GLY A 37 0.59 1.29 -13.05
CA GLY A 37 1.63 1.27 -12.03
C GLY A 37 2.19 2.66 -11.66
N ASN A 38 1.97 3.68 -12.50
CA ASN A 38 2.34 5.07 -12.22
C ASN A 38 1.29 5.82 -11.37
N MET A 39 0.12 5.21 -11.15
CA MET A 39 -0.94 5.75 -10.31
C MET A 39 -0.47 5.82 -8.85
N LYS A 40 -0.86 6.90 -8.15
CA LYS A 40 -0.62 7.02 -6.71
C LYS A 40 -1.57 6.10 -5.95
N LEU A 41 -1.04 5.35 -4.99
CA LEU A 41 -1.77 4.45 -4.11
C LEU A 41 -2.97 5.16 -3.47
N GLY A 42 -2.78 6.39 -3.01
CA GLY A 42 -3.85 7.13 -2.38
C GLY A 42 -5.02 7.46 -3.31
N ASN A 43 -4.75 7.75 -4.59
CA ASN A 43 -5.82 7.93 -5.58
C ASN A 43 -6.55 6.62 -5.83
N TYR A 44 -5.82 5.51 -5.91
CA TYR A 44 -6.39 4.19 -6.11
C TYR A 44 -7.29 3.78 -4.92
N LEU A 45 -6.81 3.98 -3.69
CA LEU A 45 -7.57 3.73 -2.47
C LEU A 45 -8.84 4.58 -2.42
N LYS A 46 -8.77 5.87 -2.77
CA LYS A 46 -9.95 6.74 -2.88
C LYS A 46 -10.94 6.26 -3.93
N GLN A 47 -10.47 5.89 -5.11
CA GLN A 47 -11.33 5.44 -6.21
C GLN A 47 -12.07 4.14 -5.86
N LYS A 48 -11.39 3.21 -5.16
CA LYS A 48 -11.99 1.97 -4.66
C LYS A 48 -12.80 2.14 -3.36
N GLY A 49 -12.66 3.25 -2.64
CA GLY A 49 -13.32 3.49 -1.35
C GLY A 49 -12.61 2.86 -0.14
N TYR A 50 -11.34 2.46 -0.27
CA TYR A 50 -10.58 1.91 0.84
C TYR A 50 -9.92 3.01 1.68
N PRO A 51 -10.04 2.99 3.02
CA PRO A 51 -9.44 3.98 3.90
C PRO A 51 -7.92 3.82 4.06
N SER A 52 -7.38 2.63 3.79
CA SER A 52 -5.95 2.36 3.90
C SER A 52 -5.54 1.11 3.12
N LEU A 53 -4.25 1.03 2.80
CA LEU A 53 -3.65 -0.17 2.19
C LEU A 53 -3.88 -1.43 3.04
N SER A 54 -3.81 -1.29 4.37
CA SER A 54 -4.06 -2.41 5.28
C SER A 54 -5.47 -2.96 5.16
N LYS A 55 -6.46 -2.09 4.90
CA LYS A 55 -7.85 -2.50 4.65
C LYS A 55 -7.93 -3.23 3.30
N LEU A 56 -7.36 -2.64 2.25
CA LEU A 56 -7.31 -3.24 0.91
C LEU A 56 -6.65 -4.62 0.90
N LEU A 57 -5.56 -4.82 1.65
CA LEU A 57 -4.88 -6.12 1.76
C LEU A 57 -5.65 -7.13 2.62
N LYS A 58 -6.61 -6.68 3.43
CA LYS A 58 -7.41 -7.51 4.33
C LYS A 58 -8.78 -7.88 3.74
N GLY A 59 -9.22 -7.20 2.66
CA GLY A 59 -10.47 -7.44 1.93
C GLY A 59 -11.02 -6.17 1.28
#